data_AF-A0A250KQR4-F1
#
_entry.id   AF-A0A250KQR4-F1
#
_cell.length_a   1.000
_cell.length_b   1.000
_cell.length_c   1.000
_cell.angle_alpha   90.00
_cell.angle_beta   90.00
_cell.angle_gamma   90.00
#
_symmetry.space_group_name_H-M   'P 1'
#
loop_
_entity.id
_entity.type
_entity.pdbx_description
1 polymer ?
#
loop_
_entity_poly.entity_id
_entity_poly.type
_entity_poly.pdbx_seq_one_letter_code
_entity_poly.pdbx_strand_id
1 'polypeptide(L)'
;MNSERNVTQTLSAALGSYPQLWKRNMNELFVICRANEIEEEQARGFWLAIRTDEGEVKPWPILVARKGSRFFGYENVCPHAGSRLDTVPGQFMDEDGNFLTCGKHRAQFDIDTGHCFIGPCQGKQLTQVELIIDDGDVCVTGVELAEEDGLDIDPG
;
A
#
# COMPACT_ATOMS: atom_id res chain seq x y z
N MET A 1 -58.79 8.50 -10.73
CA MET A 1 -58.64 9.61 -9.77
C MET A 1 -57.55 9.22 -8.79
N ASN A 2 -56.43 9.93 -8.89
CA ASN A 2 -55.39 10.27 -7.90
C ASN A 2 -55.69 9.87 -6.44
N SER A 3 -54.75 9.66 -5.53
CA SER A 3 -53.28 9.60 -5.50
C SER A 3 -52.94 9.36 -4.02
N GLU A 4 -51.96 8.49 -3.76
CA GLU A 4 -50.77 8.72 -2.93
C GLU A 4 -50.74 9.84 -1.86
N ARG A 5 -50.15 9.51 -0.69
CA ARG A 5 -49.03 10.20 0.00
C ARG A 5 -48.78 9.51 1.36
N ASN A 6 -47.71 8.71 1.55
CA ASN A 6 -46.30 9.04 1.87
C ASN A 6 -46.09 9.90 3.13
N VAL A 7 -45.27 9.38 4.07
CA VAL A 7 -44.24 10.18 4.77
C VAL A 7 -43.02 9.30 5.08
N THR A 8 -42.05 9.28 4.16
CA THR A 8 -40.64 9.02 4.49
C THR A 8 -39.97 10.39 4.49
N GLN A 9 -39.40 10.80 5.64
CA GLN A 9 -38.86 12.14 5.79
C GLN A 9 -37.36 12.14 5.46
N THR A 10 -37.06 12.93 4.43
CA THR A 10 -35.78 13.29 3.85
C THR A 10 -34.90 14.09 4.82
N LEU A 11 -33.61 13.76 4.89
CA LEU A 11 -32.56 14.75 5.07
C LEU A 11 -31.61 14.68 3.87
N SER A 12 -31.78 15.64 2.97
CA SER A 12 -30.89 15.94 1.86
C SER A 12 -30.46 17.38 2.07
N ALA A 13 -29.15 17.63 2.13
CA ALA A 13 -28.50 18.75 1.46
C ALA A 13 -27.00 18.78 1.80
N ALA A 14 -26.17 18.33 0.86
CA ALA A 14 -24.96 19.03 0.42
C ALA A 14 -24.40 18.30 -0.81
N LEU A 15 -24.86 18.72 -2.00
CA LEU A 15 -24.26 18.33 -3.27
C LEU A 15 -22.92 19.06 -3.44
N GLY A 16 -21.83 18.40 -3.07
CA GLY A 16 -20.48 18.66 -3.57
C GLY A 16 -20.06 17.48 -4.43
N SER A 17 -19.74 17.73 -5.71
CA SER A 17 -19.50 16.72 -6.73
C SER A 17 -18.25 15.85 -6.45
N TYR A 18 -18.43 14.70 -5.81
CA TYR A 18 -17.46 13.59 -5.84
C TYR A 18 -18.07 12.41 -6.59
N PRO A 19 -17.96 12.36 -7.93
CA PRO A 19 -18.23 11.11 -8.62
C PRO A 19 -17.09 10.14 -8.27
N GLN A 20 -17.41 8.88 -7.96
CA GLN A 20 -16.51 7.70 -7.92
C GLN A 20 -16.03 7.11 -6.58
N LEU A 21 -16.28 7.69 -5.39
CA LEU A 21 -15.77 7.09 -4.12
C LEU A 21 -16.35 5.71 -3.75
N TRP A 22 -17.38 5.23 -4.43
CA TRP A 22 -18.04 3.93 -4.18
C TRP A 22 -17.58 2.80 -5.13
N LYS A 23 -16.66 3.08 -6.07
CA LYS A 23 -16.18 2.06 -7.02
C LYS A 23 -15.09 1.14 -6.46
N ARG A 24 -14.32 1.60 -5.45
CA ARG A 24 -13.35 0.74 -4.78
C ARG A 24 -14.08 -0.14 -3.77
N ASN A 25 -14.16 -1.44 -4.05
CA ASN A 25 -14.57 -2.41 -3.05
C ASN A 25 -13.51 -2.43 -1.94
N MET A 26 -13.72 -1.64 -0.89
CA MET A 26 -12.87 -1.63 0.32
C MET A 26 -12.86 -2.98 1.06
N ASN A 27 -13.61 -3.97 0.57
CA ASN A 27 -13.75 -5.30 1.15
C ASN A 27 -13.04 -6.38 0.31
N GLU A 28 -12.46 -6.03 -0.83
CA GLU A 28 -11.72 -7.00 -1.63
C GLU A 28 -10.31 -7.19 -1.06
N LEU A 29 -9.90 -8.45 -0.93
CA LEU A 29 -8.61 -8.86 -0.41
C LEU A 29 -7.82 -9.51 -1.53
N PHE A 30 -6.63 -8.96 -1.81
CA PHE A 30 -5.71 -9.53 -2.76
C PHE A 30 -4.54 -10.16 -2.01
N VAL A 31 -4.47 -11.50 -1.98
CA VAL A 31 -3.36 -12.23 -1.36
C VAL A 31 -2.07 -11.94 -2.15
N ILE A 32 -1.02 -11.49 -1.44
CA ILE A 32 0.28 -11.20 -2.06
C ILE A 32 1.40 -12.15 -1.61
N CYS A 33 1.30 -12.74 -0.41
CA CYS A 33 2.18 -13.80 0.08
C CYS A 33 1.62 -14.43 1.37
N ARG A 34 2.25 -15.52 1.82
CA ARG A 34 2.03 -16.05 3.17
C ARG A 34 2.71 -15.16 4.21
N ALA A 35 2.12 -15.00 5.38
CA ALA A 35 2.68 -14.22 6.48
C ALA A 35 4.05 -14.74 6.97
N ASN A 36 4.32 -16.04 6.82
CA ASN A 36 5.60 -16.65 7.19
C ASN A 36 6.72 -16.46 6.15
N GLU A 37 6.39 -15.93 4.97
CA GLU A 37 7.39 -15.58 3.95
C GLU A 37 8.11 -14.26 4.25
N ILE A 38 7.64 -13.51 5.26
CA ILE A 38 8.30 -12.33 5.79
C ILE A 38 8.70 -12.65 7.22
N GLU A 39 9.99 -12.89 7.40
CA GLU A 39 10.59 -13.16 8.71
C GLU A 39 10.48 -11.91 9.61
N GLU A 40 10.63 -12.12 10.93
CA GLU A 40 10.67 -11.02 11.89
C GLU A 40 11.83 -10.08 11.58
N GLU A 41 11.61 -8.76 11.71
CA GLU A 41 12.61 -7.72 11.44
C GLU A 41 13.13 -7.73 10.00
N GLN A 42 12.36 -8.28 9.06
CA GLN A 42 12.63 -8.25 7.64
C GLN A 42 11.55 -7.50 6.87
N ALA A 43 11.87 -7.14 5.63
CA ALA A 43 10.92 -6.60 4.68
C ALA A 43 11.11 -7.23 3.30
N ARG A 44 10.00 -7.35 2.58
CA ARG A 44 9.94 -7.94 1.24
C ARG A 44 9.26 -7.00 0.26
N GLY A 45 9.82 -6.91 -0.95
CA GLY A 45 9.26 -6.11 -2.04
C GLY A 45 8.31 -6.94 -2.91
N PHE A 46 7.29 -6.30 -3.44
CA PHE A 46 6.33 -6.88 -4.38
C PHE A 46 6.12 -5.94 -5.56
N TRP A 47 6.10 -6.49 -6.77
CA TRP A 47 5.68 -5.77 -7.97
C TRP A 47 4.26 -6.15 -8.29
N LEU A 48 3.35 -5.23 -8.00
CA LEU A 48 1.95 -5.37 -8.33
C LEU A 48 1.60 -4.43 -9.48
N ALA A 49 0.41 -4.59 -10.04
CA ALA A 49 -0.17 -3.66 -10.98
C ALA A 49 -1.49 -3.15 -10.40
N ILE A 50 -1.65 -1.82 -10.34
CA ILE A 50 -2.89 -1.20 -9.86
C ILE A 50 -3.66 -0.63 -11.05
N ARG A 51 -4.98 -0.81 -11.05
CA ARG A 51 -5.87 -0.11 -11.98
C ARG A 51 -6.27 1.25 -11.40
N THR A 52 -6.10 2.32 -12.17
CA THR A 52 -6.54 3.67 -11.79
C THR A 52 -8.02 3.87 -12.06
N ASP A 53 -8.59 4.95 -11.52
CA ASP A 53 -10.00 5.29 -11.75
C ASP A 53 -10.29 5.64 -13.22
N GLU A 54 -9.27 6.04 -13.99
CA GLU A 54 -9.31 6.23 -15.44
C GLU A 54 -9.24 4.91 -16.24
N GLY A 55 -9.05 3.77 -15.55
CA GLY A 55 -8.94 2.44 -16.15
C GLY A 55 -7.52 2.07 -16.60
N GLU A 56 -6.54 2.95 -16.42
CA GLU A 56 -5.13 2.69 -16.73
C GLU A 56 -4.53 1.65 -15.77
N VAL A 57 -3.71 0.74 -16.28
CA VAL A 57 -2.96 -0.20 -15.45
C VAL A 57 -1.52 0.29 -15.35
N LYS A 58 -1.04 0.48 -14.12
CA LYS A 58 0.34 0.96 -13.87
C LYS A 58 1.08 0.05 -12.89
N PRO A 59 2.42 -0.09 -13.03
CA PRO A 59 3.23 -0.74 -12.02
C PRO A 59 3.09 -0.04 -10.67
N TRP A 60 2.99 -0.84 -9.63
CA TRP A 60 2.85 -0.41 -8.25
C TRP A 60 3.78 -1.22 -7.36
N PRO A 61 5.07 -0.85 -7.30
CA PRO A 61 6.02 -1.51 -6.43
C PRO A 61 5.71 -1.15 -4.98
N ILE A 62 5.50 -2.15 -4.15
CA ILE A 62 5.26 -1.99 -2.71
C ILE A 62 6.32 -2.77 -1.93
N LEU A 63 6.40 -2.51 -0.64
CA LEU A 63 7.13 -3.33 0.32
C LEU A 63 6.24 -3.63 1.52
N VAL A 64 6.46 -4.80 2.12
CA VAL A 64 5.84 -5.19 3.38
C VAL A 64 6.95 -5.50 4.38
N ALA A 65 6.93 -4.84 5.52
CA ALA A 65 7.85 -5.04 6.63
C ALA A 65 7.13 -5.72 7.80
N ARG A 66 7.85 -6.54 8.56
CA ARG A 66 7.34 -7.19 9.76
C ARG A 66 8.11 -6.75 11.00
N LYS A 67 7.38 -6.33 12.03
CA LYS A 67 7.94 -6.01 13.36
C LYS A 67 7.09 -6.69 14.43
N GLY A 68 7.68 -7.66 15.11
CA GLY A 68 6.95 -8.58 15.98
C GLY A 68 5.82 -9.31 15.24
N SER A 69 4.59 -9.19 15.75
CA SER A 69 3.40 -9.81 15.16
C SER A 69 2.65 -8.91 14.16
N ARG A 70 3.19 -7.73 13.82
CA ARG A 70 2.54 -6.74 12.96
C ARG A 70 3.24 -6.63 11.62
N PHE A 71 2.43 -6.38 10.58
CA PHE A 71 2.88 -6.16 9.21
C PHE A 71 2.56 -4.72 8.81
N PHE A 72 3.47 -4.11 8.06
CA PHE A 72 3.41 -2.71 7.64
C PHE A 72 3.67 -2.63 6.15
N GLY A 73 2.69 -2.13 5.41
CA GLY A 73 2.76 -1.96 3.96
C GLY A 73 3.09 -0.53 3.59
N TYR A 74 3.99 -0.35 2.62
CA TYR A 74 4.33 0.95 2.05
C TYR A 74 4.52 0.86 0.55
N GLU A 75 4.23 1.94 -0.18
CA GLU A 75 4.73 2.09 -1.54
C GLU A 75 6.26 2.12 -1.48
N ASN A 76 6.90 1.39 -2.38
CA ASN A 76 8.35 1.34 -2.49
C ASN A 76 8.86 2.56 -3.25
N VAL A 77 8.62 3.76 -2.71
CA VAL A 77 8.96 5.05 -3.31
C VAL A 77 9.47 5.99 -2.24
N CYS A 78 10.73 6.39 -2.34
CA CYS A 78 11.36 7.31 -1.39
C CYS A 78 10.86 8.75 -1.64
N PRO A 79 10.29 9.44 -0.63
CA PRO A 79 9.74 10.79 -0.77
C PRO A 79 10.80 11.89 -0.96
N HIS A 80 12.08 11.51 -1.00
CA HIS A 80 13.17 12.41 -1.36
C HIS A 80 13.17 12.71 -2.86
N ALA A 81 13.35 11.68 -3.69
CA ALA A 81 13.60 11.82 -5.13
C ALA A 81 12.75 10.86 -5.98
N GLY A 82 11.75 10.20 -5.39
CA GLY A 82 10.86 9.26 -6.08
C GLY A 82 11.51 7.95 -6.50
N SER A 83 12.77 7.69 -6.10
CA SER A 83 13.41 6.40 -6.36
C SER A 83 12.89 5.32 -5.42
N ARG A 84 12.96 4.06 -5.84
CA ARG A 84 12.73 2.91 -4.95
C ARG A 84 13.68 2.92 -3.74
N LEU A 85 13.22 2.34 -2.63
CA LEU A 85 14.04 2.20 -1.42
C LEU A 85 15.13 1.15 -1.66
N ASP A 86 14.77 0.01 -2.23
CA ASP A 86 15.68 -1.10 -2.51
C ASP A 86 16.40 -0.93 -3.85
N THR A 87 17.49 -0.16 -3.85
CA THR A 87 18.38 -0.07 -5.02
C THR A 87 19.04 -1.40 -5.38
N VAL A 88 19.09 -2.33 -4.42
CA VAL A 88 19.34 -3.76 -4.64
C VAL A 88 18.05 -4.49 -4.25
N PRO A 89 17.43 -5.29 -5.15
CA PRO A 89 16.14 -5.91 -4.88
C PRO A 89 16.08 -6.63 -3.53
N GLY A 90 15.05 -6.34 -2.74
CA GLY A 90 14.83 -6.96 -1.43
C GLY A 90 15.65 -6.38 -0.27
N GLN A 91 16.61 -5.48 -0.53
CA GLN A 91 17.38 -4.83 0.53
C GLN A 91 16.68 -3.56 1.03
N PHE A 92 15.91 -3.71 2.10
CA PHE A 92 15.15 -2.63 2.71
C PHE A 92 15.62 -2.28 4.12
N MET A 93 16.25 -3.20 4.85
CA MET A 93 16.59 -2.99 6.24
C MET A 93 17.96 -2.34 6.40
N ASP A 94 18.18 -1.65 7.52
CA ASP A 94 19.54 -1.36 7.98
C ASP A 94 20.24 -2.64 8.47
N GLU A 95 21.50 -2.51 8.86
CA GLU A 95 22.34 -3.65 9.25
C GLU A 95 21.81 -4.38 10.49
N ASP A 96 21.10 -3.65 11.36
CA ASP A 96 20.55 -4.17 12.60
C ASP A 96 19.06 -4.59 12.49
N GLY A 97 18.41 -4.44 11.33
CA GLY A 97 17.00 -4.81 11.14
C GLY A 97 15.97 -3.89 11.80
N ASN A 98 16.39 -2.71 12.27
CA ASN A 98 15.55 -1.80 13.05
C ASN A 98 14.77 -0.81 12.18
N PHE A 99 15.32 -0.45 11.02
CA PHE A 99 14.77 0.65 10.20
C PHE A 99 14.74 0.31 8.73
N LEU A 100 13.70 0.79 8.04
CA LEU A 100 13.69 0.80 6.59
C LEU A 100 14.70 1.83 6.10
N THR A 101 15.56 1.48 5.16
CA THR A 101 16.65 2.30 4.66
C THR A 101 16.60 2.38 3.14
N CYS A 102 16.53 3.60 2.62
CA CYS A 102 16.68 3.84 1.19
C CYS A 102 18.15 3.59 0.78
N GLY A 103 18.39 2.61 -0.08
CA GLY A 103 19.71 2.25 -0.59
C GLY A 103 20.41 3.34 -1.40
N LYS A 104 19.66 4.34 -1.91
CA LYS A 104 20.23 5.42 -2.74
C LYS A 104 20.96 6.49 -1.93
N HIS A 105 20.31 7.06 -0.91
CA HIS A 105 20.85 8.18 -0.12
C HIS A 105 20.71 7.95 1.40
N ARG A 106 20.47 6.70 1.82
CA ARG A 106 20.45 6.24 3.22
C ARG A 106 19.48 7.00 4.12
N ALA A 107 18.37 7.49 3.56
CA ALA A 107 17.24 7.94 4.36
C ALA A 107 16.69 6.75 5.17
N GLN A 108 16.44 6.95 6.46
CA GLN A 108 15.95 5.92 7.37
C GLN A 108 14.54 6.26 7.87
N PHE A 109 13.69 5.23 7.88
CA PHE A 109 12.28 5.33 8.20
C PHE A 109 11.94 4.37 9.34
N ASP A 110 11.12 4.86 10.27
CA ASP A 110 10.51 4.00 11.29
C ASP A 110 9.54 3.01 10.63
N ILE A 111 9.62 1.73 11.00
CA ILE A 111 8.82 0.66 10.39
C ILE A 111 7.33 0.85 10.69
N ASP A 112 6.99 1.35 11.88
CA ASP A 112 5.60 1.39 12.35
C ASP A 112 4.79 2.50 11.70
N THR A 113 5.46 3.59 11.33
CA THR A 113 4.84 4.84 10.86
C THR A 113 5.27 5.27 9.46
N GLY A 114 6.38 4.71 8.94
CA GLY A 114 6.99 5.16 7.69
C GLY A 114 7.64 6.55 7.81
N HIS A 115 7.78 7.11 9.02
CA HIS A 115 8.35 8.44 9.24
C HIS A 115 9.88 8.44 9.03
N CYS A 116 10.35 9.34 8.17
CA CYS A 116 11.77 9.56 7.95
C CYS A 116 12.37 10.42 9.08
N PHE A 117 13.18 9.81 9.94
CA PHE A 117 13.81 10.51 11.06
C PHE A 117 15.27 10.91 10.76
N ILE A 118 15.92 10.30 9.76
CA ILE A 118 17.29 10.62 9.32
C ILE A 118 17.37 10.63 7.78
N GLY A 119 18.11 11.61 7.24
CA GLY A 119 18.47 11.66 5.81
C GLY A 119 17.80 12.80 5.04
N PRO A 120 17.94 12.84 3.71
CA PRO A 120 17.56 14.00 2.90
C PRO A 120 16.05 14.28 2.82
N CYS A 121 15.20 13.34 3.23
CA CYS A 121 13.75 13.52 3.33
C CYS A 121 13.24 13.51 4.79
N GLN A 122 14.09 13.83 5.76
CA GLN A 122 13.71 13.90 7.17
C GLN A 122 12.44 14.75 7.37
N GLY A 123 11.51 14.25 8.18
CA GLY A 123 10.20 14.85 8.41
C GLY A 123 9.10 14.40 7.44
N LYS A 124 9.44 13.78 6.30
CA LYS A 124 8.47 13.17 5.38
C LYS A 124 8.13 11.74 5.80
N GLN A 125 7.14 11.14 5.12
CA GLN A 125 6.68 9.77 5.37
C GLN A 125 6.60 8.98 4.06
N LEU A 126 6.74 7.66 4.16
CA LEU A 126 6.38 6.72 3.09
C LEU A 126 4.86 6.72 2.90
N THR A 127 4.39 6.48 1.67
CA THR A 127 2.97 6.28 1.40
C THR A 127 2.55 4.92 1.93
N GLN A 128 1.56 4.87 2.83
CA GLN A 128 1.09 3.62 3.43
C GLN A 128 0.24 2.80 2.45
N VAL A 129 0.42 1.48 2.50
CA VAL A 129 -0.40 0.49 1.80
C VAL A 129 -1.23 -0.26 2.85
N GLU A 130 -2.53 -0.34 2.63
CA GLU A 130 -3.44 -1.01 3.56
C GLU A 130 -3.30 -2.53 3.43
N LEU A 131 -3.04 -3.17 4.58
CA LEU A 131 -2.86 -4.62 4.68
C LEU A 131 -3.87 -5.24 5.63
N ILE A 132 -4.34 -6.42 5.29
CA ILE A 132 -5.13 -7.30 6.15
C ILE A 132 -4.42 -8.65 6.22
N ILE A 133 -4.34 -9.23 7.41
CA ILE A 133 -3.89 -10.61 7.58
C ILE A 133 -5.12 -11.50 7.66
N ASP A 134 -5.25 -12.42 6.71
CA ASP A 134 -6.40 -13.35 6.61
C ASP A 134 -5.89 -14.77 6.37
N ASP A 135 -6.35 -15.73 7.17
CA ASP A 135 -5.92 -17.16 7.13
C ASP A 135 -4.39 -17.40 6.98
N GLY A 136 -3.58 -16.56 7.63
CA GLY A 136 -2.12 -16.66 7.55
C GLY A 136 -1.50 -16.10 6.27
N ASP A 137 -2.28 -15.42 5.44
CA ASP A 137 -1.85 -14.69 4.26
C ASP A 137 -1.80 -13.18 4.52
N VAL A 138 -0.87 -12.50 3.87
CA VAL A 138 -0.81 -11.04 3.79
C VAL A 138 -1.61 -10.62 2.56
N CYS A 139 -2.65 -9.83 2.78
CA CYS A 139 -3.53 -9.32 1.75
C CYS A 139 -3.40 -7.81 1.63
N VAL A 140 -3.41 -7.29 0.40
CA VAL A 140 -3.62 -5.87 0.13
C VAL A 140 -5.12 -5.61 -0.02
N THR A 141 -5.59 -4.46 0.47
CA THR A 141 -6.98 -4.01 0.30
C THR A 141 -7.07 -2.52 -0.03
N GLY A 142 -8.28 -2.01 -0.29
CA GLY A 142 -8.53 -0.60 -0.58
C GLY A 142 -8.09 -0.14 -1.98
N VAL A 143 -7.64 -1.06 -2.83
CA VAL A 143 -7.18 -0.83 -4.20
C VAL A 143 -7.76 -1.87 -5.15
N GLU A 144 -7.77 -1.58 -6.45
CA GLU A 144 -8.09 -2.57 -7.49
C GLU A 144 -6.77 -3.02 -8.13
N LEU A 145 -6.34 -4.25 -7.85
CA LEU A 145 -5.20 -4.82 -8.56
C LEU A 145 -5.66 -5.28 -9.95
N ALA A 146 -4.87 -4.98 -10.97
CA ALA A 146 -5.10 -5.56 -12.28
C ALA A 146 -4.69 -7.03 -12.23
N GLU A 147 -5.62 -7.95 -12.49
CA GLU A 147 -5.31 -9.36 -12.72
C GLU A 147 -4.39 -9.50 -13.94
N GLU A 148 -3.09 -9.62 -13.69
CA GLU A 148 -2.17 -10.37 -14.55
C GLU A 148 -1.53 -11.38 -13.62
N ASP A 149 -1.58 -12.67 -13.97
CA ASP A 149 -0.98 -13.80 -13.26
C ASP A 149 0.41 -13.42 -12.71
N GLY A 150 0.44 -12.92 -11.46
CA GLY A 150 1.48 -12.05 -10.90
C GLY A 150 2.80 -12.75 -10.58
N LEU A 151 3.22 -13.66 -11.45
CA LEU A 151 4.41 -14.47 -11.31
C LEU A 151 5.52 -14.10 -12.30
N ASP A 152 5.26 -13.29 -13.34
CA ASP A 152 6.23 -13.09 -14.45
C ASP A 152 6.50 -11.63 -14.85
N ILE A 153 6.44 -10.66 -13.93
CA ILE A 153 6.96 -9.30 -14.24
C ILE A 153 8.44 -9.25 -13.86
N ASP A 154 9.30 -9.62 -14.83
CA ASP A 154 10.76 -9.54 -14.74
C ASP A 154 11.24 -8.09 -14.50
N PRO A 155 11.96 -7.80 -13.41
CA PRO A 155 12.53 -6.48 -13.15
C PRO A 155 13.83 -6.33 -13.94
N GLY A 156 13.71 -6.00 -15.23
CA GLY A 156 14.85 -5.62 -16.07
C GLY A 156 15.77 -4.59 -15.40
#